data_AF-A0A314ZI92-F1
#
_entry.id   AF-A0A314ZI92-F1
#
_cell.length_a   1.000
_cell.length_b   1.000
_cell.length_c   1.000
_cell.angle_alpha   90.00
_cell.angle_beta   90.00
_cell.angle_gamma   90.00
#
_symmetry.space_group_name_H-M   'P 1'
#
loop_
_entity.id
_entity.type
_entity.pdbx_description
1 polymer ?
#
loop_
_entity_poly.entity_id
_entity_poly.type
_entity_poly.pdbx_seq_one_letter_code
_entity_poly.pdbx_strand_id
1 'polypeptide(L)'
;MGKKVAIIGAGTSGLIACKYTLSKGFQPIVFESASTIGGVWTKTIETTKLRTPREVYQFSDFPWSSSVTEDFPNQHQVLDYIKSYAHQVKQFGRIFSDIFHSPKGGIYNKVTNPSRVRQGKQVVS
;
A
#
# COMPACT_ATOMS: atom_id res chain seq x y z
N MET A 1 -9.71 12.59 -18.81
CA MET A 1 -8.87 11.54 -18.18
C MET A 1 -8.21 12.12 -16.93
N GLY A 2 -8.37 11.48 -15.77
CA GLY A 2 -7.75 11.93 -14.51
C GLY A 2 -6.21 11.88 -14.54
N LYS A 3 -5.54 12.75 -13.79
CA LYS A 3 -4.05 12.77 -13.71
C LYS A 3 -3.54 11.51 -13.01
N LYS A 4 -2.39 11.00 -13.46
CA LYS A 4 -1.73 9.84 -12.85
C LYS A 4 -0.84 10.27 -11.68
N VAL A 5 -0.95 9.58 -10.56
CA VAL A 5 -0.15 9.83 -9.35
C VAL A 5 0.66 8.58 -9.04
N ALA A 6 1.96 8.73 -8.79
CA ALA A 6 2.81 7.63 -8.35
C ALA A 6 2.90 7.63 -6.82
N ILE A 7 2.71 6.46 -6.22
CA ILE A 7 2.80 6.23 -4.78
C ILE A 7 3.87 5.17 -4.56
N ILE A 8 4.78 5.44 -3.62
CA ILE A 8 5.93 4.58 -3.34
C ILE A 8 5.73 3.90 -1.98
N GLY A 9 5.72 2.57 -2.00
CA GLY A 9 5.40 1.71 -0.85
C GLY A 9 3.93 1.29 -0.81
N ALA A 10 3.69 0.02 -0.53
CA ALA A 10 2.38 -0.60 -0.25
C ALA A 10 2.27 -1.03 1.23
N GLY A 11 2.80 -0.20 2.13
CA GLY A 11 2.46 -0.24 3.54
C GLY A 11 1.18 0.55 3.85
N THR A 12 0.86 0.70 5.14
CA THR A 12 -0.32 1.43 5.62
C THR A 12 -0.49 2.82 4.97
N SER A 13 0.57 3.64 4.97
CA SER A 13 0.54 4.99 4.39
C SER A 13 0.25 4.99 2.89
N GLY A 14 0.92 4.13 2.12
CA GLY A 14 0.73 4.02 0.68
C GLY A 14 -0.69 3.59 0.29
N LEU A 15 -1.31 2.68 1.07
CA LEU A 15 -2.70 2.27 0.86
C LEU A 15 -3.68 3.41 1.16
N ILE A 16 -3.47 4.17 2.25
CA ILE A 16 -4.27 5.36 2.55
C ILE A 16 -4.12 6.41 1.44
N ALA A 17 -2.89 6.70 1.01
CA ALA A 17 -2.61 7.63 -0.07
C ALA A 17 -3.30 7.20 -1.37
N CYS A 18 -3.29 5.91 -1.69
CA CYS A 18 -3.95 5.35 -2.87
C CYS A 18 -5.46 5.60 -2.82
N LYS A 19 -6.11 5.22 -1.73
CA LYS A 19 -7.54 5.43 -1.54
C LYS A 19 -7.92 6.92 -1.58
N TYR A 20 -7.17 7.77 -0.89
CA TYR A 20 -7.44 9.21 -0.91
C TYR A 20 -7.31 9.79 -2.32
N THR A 21 -6.25 9.41 -3.04
CA THR A 21 -6.01 9.85 -4.42
C THR A 21 -7.13 9.40 -5.36
N LEU A 22 -7.63 8.17 -5.21
CA LEU A 22 -8.83 7.70 -5.92
C LEU A 22 -10.05 8.57 -5.64
N SER A 23 -10.31 8.91 -4.36
CA SER A 23 -11.45 9.74 -3.97
C SER A 23 -11.42 11.15 -4.58
N LYS A 24 -10.24 11.63 -4.98
CA LYS A 24 -10.05 12.93 -5.66
C LYS A 24 -10.12 12.84 -7.19
N GLY A 25 -10.46 11.68 -7.75
CA GLY A 25 -10.60 11.48 -9.20
C GLY A 25 -9.27 11.32 -9.94
N PHE A 26 -8.18 11.07 -9.23
CA PHE A 26 -6.89 10.76 -9.84
C PHE A 26 -6.75 9.26 -10.12
N GLN A 27 -5.70 8.91 -10.88
CA GLN A 27 -5.36 7.52 -11.21
C GLN A 27 -4.05 7.13 -10.49
N PRO A 28 -4.11 6.68 -9.22
CA PRO A 28 -2.92 6.27 -8.50
C PRO A 28 -2.32 4.98 -9.07
N ILE A 29 -1.00 4.91 -9.00
CA ILE A 29 -0.20 3.73 -9.30
C ILE A 29 0.72 3.53 -8.09
N VAL A 30 0.50 2.44 -7.37
CA VAL A 30 1.32 2.07 -6.20
C VAL A 30 2.44 1.13 -6.63
N PHE A 31 3.66 1.44 -6.22
CA PHE A 31 4.86 0.63 -6.42
C PHE A 31 5.37 0.11 -5.08
N GLU A 32 5.53 -1.20 -4.93
CA GLU A 32 6.15 -1.83 -3.76
C GLU A 32 7.46 -2.50 -4.15
N SER A 33 8.48 -2.32 -3.32
CA SER A 33 9.80 -2.92 -3.48
C SER A 33 9.87 -4.37 -2.99
N ALA A 34 9.08 -4.70 -1.96
CA ALA A 34 8.97 -6.04 -1.41
C ALA A 34 8.10 -6.95 -2.30
N SER A 35 8.26 -8.26 -2.13
CA SER A 35 7.43 -9.27 -2.81
C SER A 35 5.97 -9.28 -2.32
N THR A 36 5.63 -8.52 -1.27
CA THR A 36 4.31 -8.51 -0.67
C THR A 36 3.92 -7.16 -0.10
N ILE A 37 2.61 -6.95 0.05
CA ILE A 37 1.98 -5.77 0.64
C ILE A 37 2.04 -5.89 2.17
N GLY A 38 2.19 -4.77 2.87
CA GLY A 38 2.17 -4.73 4.33
C GLY A 38 3.22 -3.80 4.95
N GLY A 39 4.22 -3.39 4.16
CA GLY A 39 5.28 -2.49 4.63
C GLY A 39 6.04 -3.09 5.81
N VAL A 40 6.19 -2.33 6.89
CA VAL A 40 6.94 -2.74 8.10
C VAL A 40 6.46 -4.07 8.68
N TRP A 41 5.16 -4.36 8.58
CA TRP A 41 4.57 -5.59 9.12
C TRP A 41 5.03 -6.85 8.38
N THR A 42 5.61 -6.74 7.19
CA THR A 42 6.20 -7.88 6.46
C THR A 42 7.56 -8.32 7.00
N LYS A 43 8.24 -7.45 7.77
CA LYS A 43 9.59 -7.65 8.31
C LYS A 43 9.62 -7.73 9.83
N THR A 44 8.46 -7.61 10.45
CA THR A 44 8.30 -7.58 11.90
C THR A 44 8.32 -9.01 12.44
N ILE A 45 8.95 -9.24 13.58
CA ILE A 45 8.99 -10.57 14.21
C ILE A 45 7.58 -11.05 14.56
N GLU A 46 7.33 -12.34 14.41
CA GLU A 46 5.98 -12.94 14.55
C GLU A 46 5.35 -12.71 15.93
N THR A 47 6.19 -12.60 16.97
CA THR A 47 5.76 -12.35 18.35
C THR A 47 5.35 -10.90 18.62
N THR A 48 5.55 -9.99 17.67
CA THR A 48 5.16 -8.58 17.82
C THR A 48 3.64 -8.46 17.86
N LYS A 49 3.15 -7.61 18.75
CA LYS A 49 1.75 -7.22 18.84
C LYS A 49 1.59 -5.72 18.66
N LEU A 50 0.40 -5.28 18.30
CA LEU A 50 0.05 -3.86 18.40
C LEU A 50 0.28 -3.37 19.83
N ARG A 51 0.83 -2.16 19.95
CA ARG A 51 0.96 -1.48 21.24
C ARG A 51 -0.26 -0.61 21.58
N THR A 52 -1.16 -0.45 20.63
CA THR A 52 -2.42 0.29 20.75
C THR A 52 -3.57 -0.69 20.56
N PRO A 53 -4.73 -0.48 21.21
CA PRO A 53 -5.92 -1.28 20.95
C PRO A 53 -6.25 -1.28 19.46
N ARG A 54 -6.75 -2.41 18.96
CA ARG A 54 -7.06 -2.60 17.53
C ARG A 54 -8.02 -1.53 17.01
N GLU A 55 -8.97 -1.09 17.82
CA GLU A 55 -9.98 -0.09 17.47
C GLU A 55 -9.33 1.27 17.18
N VAL A 56 -8.22 1.59 17.86
CA VAL A 56 -7.43 2.81 17.64
C VAL A 56 -6.53 2.69 16.41
N TYR A 57 -6.07 1.47 16.10
CA TYR A 57 -5.26 1.21 14.89
C TYR A 57 -6.11 1.07 13.60
N GLN A 58 -7.42 0.89 13.74
CA GLN A 58 -8.35 0.61 12.65
C GLN A 58 -8.46 1.78 11.66
N PHE A 59 -8.52 1.49 10.36
CA PHE A 59 -8.97 2.45 9.36
C PHE A 59 -10.43 2.82 9.59
N SER A 60 -10.75 4.11 9.49
CA SER A 60 -12.06 4.66 9.82
C SER A 60 -13.23 4.05 9.05
N ASP A 61 -12.96 3.48 7.87
CA ASP A 61 -13.97 2.87 6.97
C ASP A 61 -13.75 1.38 6.72
N PHE A 62 -12.82 0.75 7.43
CA PHE A 62 -12.52 -0.66 7.25
C PHE A 62 -12.36 -1.35 8.61
N PRO A 63 -13.42 -1.98 9.13
CA PRO A 63 -13.37 -2.60 10.44
C PRO A 63 -12.46 -3.84 10.47
N TRP A 64 -11.99 -4.20 11.66
CA TRP A 64 -11.35 -5.51 11.86
C TRP A 64 -12.33 -6.65 11.57
N SER A 65 -11.80 -7.78 11.13
CA SER A 65 -12.60 -9.02 11.01
C SER A 65 -13.15 -9.42 12.38
N SER A 66 -14.40 -9.90 12.42
CA SER A 66 -15.00 -10.46 13.64
C SER A 66 -14.26 -11.68 14.17
N SER A 67 -13.42 -12.32 13.35
CA SER A 67 -12.55 -13.43 13.75
C SER A 67 -11.34 -13.01 14.59
N VAL A 68 -10.98 -11.72 14.60
CA VAL A 68 -9.93 -11.18 15.47
C VAL A 68 -10.61 -10.76 16.77
N THR A 69 -10.31 -11.43 17.88
CA THR A 69 -10.95 -11.21 19.18
C THR A 69 -10.03 -10.52 20.18
N GLU A 70 -8.73 -10.43 19.88
CA GLU A 70 -7.72 -9.84 20.74
C GLU A 70 -7.72 -8.30 20.64
N ASP A 71 -7.63 -7.63 21.79
CA ASP A 71 -7.51 -6.17 21.86
C ASP A 71 -6.20 -5.67 21.22
N PHE A 72 -5.14 -6.48 21.30
CA PHE A 72 -3.81 -6.18 20.76
C PHE A 72 -3.35 -7.28 19.78
N PRO A 73 -3.83 -7.24 18.52
CA PRO A 73 -3.52 -8.22 17.49
C PRO A 73 -2.03 -8.42 17.27
N ASN A 74 -1.65 -9.66 16.96
CA ASN A 74 -0.27 -10.02 16.62
C ASN A 74 0.08 -9.62 15.17
N GLN A 75 1.36 -9.75 14.83
CA GLN A 75 1.91 -9.39 13.53
C GLN A 75 1.13 -10.02 12.36
N HIS A 76 0.78 -11.30 12.44
CA HIS A 76 0.02 -12.00 11.39
C HIS A 76 -1.36 -11.38 11.20
N GLN A 77 -2.08 -11.15 12.29
CA GLN A 77 -3.42 -10.54 12.25
C GLN A 77 -3.39 -9.12 11.68
N VAL A 78 -2.37 -8.32 12.04
CA VAL A 78 -2.19 -6.99 11.48
C VAL A 78 -1.85 -7.06 9.98
N LEU A 79 -0.99 -7.98 9.57
CA LEU A 79 -0.63 -8.16 8.18
C LEU A 79 -1.84 -8.59 7.33
N ASP A 80 -2.65 -9.51 7.83
CA ASP A 80 -3.88 -9.96 7.18
C ASP A 80 -4.92 -8.84 7.09
N TYR A 81 -5.03 -7.99 8.12
CA TYR A 81 -5.86 -6.79 8.09
C TYR A 81 -5.41 -5.81 6.99
N ILE A 82 -4.11 -5.51 6.91
CA ILE A 82 -3.55 -4.62 5.89
C ILE A 82 -3.73 -5.20 4.48
N LYS A 83 -3.52 -6.51 4.29
CA LYS A 83 -3.74 -7.19 3.01
C LYS A 83 -5.21 -7.17 2.60
N SER A 84 -6.13 -7.43 3.54
CA SER A 84 -7.57 -7.34 3.33
C SER A 84 -7.99 -5.94 2.88
N TYR A 85 -7.47 -4.90 3.54
CA TYR A 85 -7.71 -3.52 3.12
C TYR A 85 -7.12 -3.22 1.73
N ALA A 86 -5.91 -3.71 1.44
CA ALA A 86 -5.32 -3.56 0.12
C ALA A 86 -6.15 -4.24 -0.98
N HIS A 87 -6.77 -5.39 -0.69
CA HIS A 87 -7.71 -6.05 -1.62
C HIS A 87 -8.94 -5.18 -1.89
N GLN A 88 -9.49 -4.50 -0.89
CA GLN A 88 -10.58 -3.54 -1.08
C GLN A 88 -10.11 -2.36 -1.96
N VAL A 89 -8.95 -1.77 -1.68
CA VAL A 89 -8.41 -0.64 -2.47
C VAL A 89 -8.05 -1.06 -3.91
N LYS A 90 -7.56 -2.28 -4.13
CA LYS A 90 -7.26 -2.84 -5.47
C LYS A 90 -8.49 -2.93 -6.37
N GLN A 91 -9.69 -3.09 -5.81
CA GLN A 91 -10.91 -3.05 -6.62
C GLN A 91 -11.14 -1.67 -7.25
N PHE A 92 -10.56 -0.62 -6.67
CA PHE A 92 -10.72 0.76 -7.12
C PHE A 92 -9.47 1.36 -7.78
N GLY A 93 -8.27 0.80 -7.54
CA GLY A 93 -6.99 1.30 -8.06
C GLY A 93 -6.02 0.20 -8.52
N ARG A 94 -4.97 0.56 -9.26
CA ARG A 94 -3.96 -0.40 -9.73
C ARG A 94 -2.75 -0.42 -8.79
N ILE A 95 -2.54 -1.55 -8.11
CA ILE A 95 -1.38 -1.77 -7.24
C ILE A 95 -0.47 -2.82 -7.88
N PHE A 96 0.79 -2.45 -8.12
CA PHE A 96 1.82 -3.33 -8.67
C PHE A 96 2.81 -3.71 -7.56
N SER A 97 2.93 -5.01 -7.27
CA SER A 97 3.85 -5.56 -6.25
C SER A 97 5.06 -6.27 -6.87
N ASP A 98 5.34 -6.06 -8.16
CA ASP A 98 6.50 -6.64 -8.82
C ASP A 98 7.78 -5.89 -8.41
N ILE A 99 8.80 -6.66 -8.04
CA ILE A 99 10.11 -6.16 -7.62
C ILE A 99 10.81 -5.47 -8.82
N PHE A 100 11.04 -4.16 -8.73
CA PHE A 100 11.87 -3.43 -9.69
C PHE A 100 13.33 -3.41 -9.21
N HIS A 101 14.19 -4.28 -9.77
CA HIS A 101 15.64 -4.18 -9.57
C HIS A 101 16.26 -3.21 -10.60
N SER A 102 17.00 -2.21 -10.11
CA SER A 102 17.80 -1.29 -10.96
C SER A 102 19.25 -1.78 -11.06
N PRO A 103 19.83 -1.94 -12.27
CA PRO A 103 21.23 -2.30 -12.42
C PRO A 103 22.23 -1.17 -12.12
N LYS A 104 21.77 0.08 -11.92
CA LYS A 104 22.64 1.25 -11.81
C LYS A 104 22.10 2.28 -10.82
N GLY A 105 22.25 2.03 -9.52
CA GLY A 105 22.42 3.01 -8.41
C GLY A 105 21.58 4.31 -8.34
N GLY A 106 20.55 4.50 -9.15
CA GLY A 106 19.72 5.70 -9.23
C GLY A 106 18.25 5.34 -9.35
N ILE A 107 17.40 6.10 -8.66
CA ILE A 107 15.98 5.82 -8.50
C ILE A 107 15.20 6.30 -9.74
N TYR A 108 14.43 5.36 -10.31
CA TYR A 108 13.44 5.43 -11.40
C TYR A 108 13.92 5.34 -12.87
N ASN A 109 13.66 4.18 -13.50
CA ASN A 109 12.76 4.02 -14.66
C ASN A 109 12.77 2.57 -15.19
N LYS A 110 11.60 1.94 -15.32
CA LYS A 110 11.24 1.27 -16.58
C LYS A 110 9.73 1.30 -16.79
N VAL A 111 9.32 2.20 -17.68
CA VAL A 111 8.00 2.24 -18.28
C VAL A 111 7.95 1.15 -19.35
N THR A 112 7.03 0.20 -19.23
CA THR A 112 6.86 -0.93 -20.17
C THR A 112 6.14 -0.55 -21.47
N ASN A 113 6.26 0.69 -21.94
CA ASN A 113 5.89 1.07 -23.31
C ASN A 113 6.54 2.43 -23.72
N PRO A 114 7.50 2.47 -24.67
CA PRO A 114 8.22 3.68 -25.07
C PRO A 114 7.36 4.83 -25.63
N SER A 115 6.08 4.59 -25.93
CA SER A 115 5.20 5.57 -26.59
C SER A 115 4.40 6.48 -25.63
N ARG A 116 4.49 6.35 -24.29
CA ARG A 116 3.50 6.96 -23.38
C ARG A 116 4.02 7.75 -22.17
N VAL A 117 5.28 8.21 -22.16
CA VAL A 117 5.76 9.11 -21.10
C VAL A 117 5.86 10.54 -21.62
N ARG A 118 4.87 11.37 -21.30
CA ARG A 118 4.99 12.83 -21.32
C ARG A 118 4.89 13.38 -19.90
N GLN A 119 5.71 14.39 -19.64
CA GLN A 119 6.01 15.01 -18.35
C GLN A 119 4.78 15.37 -17.50
N GLY A 120 4.96 15.28 -16.18
CA GLY A 120 4.05 15.80 -15.16
C GLY A 120 3.59 14.71 -14.20
N LYS A 121 4.29 14.50 -13.08
CA LYS A 121 3.79 13.62 -12.00
C LYS A 121 4.16 14.15 -10.62
N GLN A 122 3.11 14.39 -9.84
CA GLN A 122 3.17 14.59 -8.40
C GLN A 122 3.45 13.24 -7.74
N VAL A 123 4.41 13.21 -6.83
CA VAL A 123 4.80 12.03 -6.04
C VAL A 123 4.30 12.24 -4.62
N VAL A 124 3.69 11.22 -4.04
CA VAL A 124 3.34 11.20 -2.62
C VAL A 124 4.27 10.18 -1.94
N SER A 125 5.05 10.67 -0.97
CA SER A 125 5.91 9.86 -0.07
C SER A 125 5.20 9.62 1.25
#